data_AF-A0A7J4RES3-F1
#
_entry.id   AF-A0A7J4RES3-F1
#
_cell.length_a   1.000
_cell.length_b   1.000
_cell.length_c   1.000
_cell.angle_alpha   90.00
_cell.angle_beta   90.00
_cell.angle_gamma   90.00
#
_symmetry.space_group_name_H-M   'P 1'
#
loop_
_entity.id
_entity.type
_entity.pdbx_description
1 polymer ?
#
loop_
_entity_poly.entity_id
_entity_poly.type
_entity_poly.pdbx_seq_one_letter_code
_entity_poly.pdbx_strand_id
1 'polypeptide(L)'
;MASSSPKTIAETEVVESFDSNWMQLQPVSTRSVAIKTVDPTIHLAGFSFDPQFTDLSNLDSAWGASFSTSLYLVQLQLNDASIMNGFEDAYDIEVLERQSQGVYIVRVHDASQIAPISSDDDVRWMGAYAPYMRTTNDALGAHLVQITVAGDIAPSSLATLTTYLVQNGASTSWCSMDMCEAVFEHGLNAHELRQIAAYDDVLFVAKAYNLQLHNNLAATEVGAVAIRATSSLGLDGSGETIAVMDTGLDNDHPDVLGRIAAINTQYGLDSSPVDSNSGHGTHIVMTVLGDGSVDASTTGVAPEANLVMYALEHDPTGYFGRQGSIYDLLSDAELKTARIAVHAWGSNGNFGFYTADSRSADQYVSNNQYLLPVFSVGDNGASGASKVTAPGTAKNVLSIGSSNNGSVSASSSQGPTLDGRIKPDLVAPGEGICSARAEEAKSVVGSACATGTHGNTRSMYMELSGTSQATAVASGSAALAREYLREVAGINKPSASLIKATLVNGAEDLGTP
;
A
#
# COMPACT_ATOMS: atom_id res chain seq x y z
N MET A 1 -62.72 -19.93 15.00
CA MET A 1 -61.98 -21.18 15.29
C MET A 1 -60.65 -21.13 14.54
N ALA A 2 -59.66 -21.94 14.95
CA ALA A 2 -58.35 -22.09 14.30
C ALA A 2 -57.52 -20.80 14.16
N SER A 3 -56.67 -20.53 15.14
CA SER A 3 -55.45 -19.71 14.98
C SER A 3 -54.28 -20.64 14.69
N SER A 4 -53.57 -20.44 13.58
CA SER A 4 -52.36 -21.20 13.22
C SER A 4 -51.10 -20.40 13.52
N SER A 5 -50.50 -20.63 14.69
CA SER A 5 -49.15 -20.13 14.98
C SER A 5 -48.11 -20.94 14.18
N PRO A 6 -47.03 -20.31 13.68
CA PRO A 6 -45.88 -21.04 13.14
C PRO A 6 -45.27 -21.97 14.20
N LYS A 7 -44.66 -23.08 13.76
CA LYS A 7 -43.79 -23.88 14.65
C LYS A 7 -42.47 -23.15 14.83
N THR A 8 -42.15 -22.77 16.06
CA THR A 8 -40.77 -22.42 16.43
C THR A 8 -39.91 -23.69 16.31
N ILE A 9 -38.82 -23.61 15.54
CA ILE A 9 -37.72 -24.58 15.64
C ILE A 9 -36.89 -24.14 16.86
N ALA A 10 -36.43 -25.08 17.68
CA ALA A 10 -35.63 -24.76 18.86
C ALA A 10 -34.17 -24.46 18.45
N GLU A 11 -33.66 -23.29 18.82
CA GLU A 11 -32.29 -22.84 18.50
C GLU A 11 -31.19 -23.74 19.12
N THR A 12 -31.55 -24.62 20.06
CA THR A 12 -30.62 -25.48 20.81
C THR A 12 -30.07 -26.70 20.06
N GLU A 13 -30.68 -27.17 18.96
CA GLU A 13 -30.22 -28.39 18.26
C GLU A 13 -29.20 -28.14 17.14
N VAL A 14 -28.82 -26.88 16.86
CA VAL A 14 -27.91 -26.51 15.76
C VAL A 14 -26.52 -26.02 16.26
N VAL A 15 -26.39 -25.70 17.54
CA VAL A 15 -25.20 -25.01 18.09
C VAL A 15 -24.10 -25.97 18.60
N GLU A 16 -24.43 -27.21 18.99
CA GLU A 16 -23.51 -28.12 19.70
C GLU A 16 -22.36 -28.75 18.86
N SER A 17 -22.13 -28.36 17.60
CA SER A 17 -21.10 -29.00 16.73
C SER A 17 -19.99 -28.09 16.18
N PHE A 18 -19.90 -26.82 16.61
CA PHE A 18 -18.85 -25.90 16.11
C PHE A 18 -17.83 -25.47 17.17
N ASP A 19 -18.23 -25.27 18.44
CA ASP A 19 -17.31 -24.95 19.55
C ASP A 19 -16.18 -26.00 19.72
N SER A 20 -16.43 -27.27 19.36
CA SER A 20 -15.42 -28.33 19.45
C SER A 20 -14.24 -28.15 18.48
N ASN A 21 -14.37 -27.31 17.47
CA ASN A 21 -13.37 -27.10 16.41
C ASN A 21 -12.59 -25.79 16.58
N TRP A 22 -13.07 -24.89 17.44
CA TRP A 22 -12.40 -23.62 17.75
C TRP A 22 -11.45 -23.76 18.93
N MET A 23 -10.15 -23.87 18.66
CA MET A 23 -9.14 -23.75 19.71
C MET A 23 -8.99 -22.28 20.12
N GLN A 24 -9.31 -21.96 21.38
CA GLN A 24 -8.92 -20.66 21.95
C GLN A 24 -7.39 -20.56 21.93
N LEU A 25 -6.86 -19.59 21.18
CA LEU A 25 -5.42 -19.28 21.12
C LEU A 25 -4.91 -18.64 22.42
N GLN A 26 -4.93 -19.41 23.49
CA GLN A 26 -4.05 -19.18 24.63
C GLN A 26 -2.60 -19.42 24.16
N PRO A 27 -1.71 -18.42 24.19
CA PRO A 27 -0.35 -18.60 23.70
C PRO A 27 0.36 -19.65 24.56
N VAL A 28 0.72 -20.80 23.95
CA VAL A 28 1.31 -21.98 24.61
C VAL A 28 2.53 -21.62 25.48
N SER A 29 3.23 -20.55 25.10
CA SER A 29 3.99 -19.74 26.06
C SER A 29 4.01 -18.27 25.62
N THR A 30 3.76 -17.33 26.53
CA THR A 30 4.20 -15.94 26.34
C THR A 30 5.72 -15.89 26.49
N ARG A 31 6.46 -15.74 25.39
CA ARG A 31 7.89 -15.44 25.42
C ARG A 31 8.10 -13.93 25.51
N SER A 32 8.77 -13.46 26.56
CA SER A 32 9.42 -12.15 26.55
C SER A 32 10.53 -12.18 25.50
N VAL A 33 10.29 -11.57 24.34
CA VAL A 33 11.32 -11.31 23.35
C VAL A 33 12.02 -10.02 23.77
N ALA A 34 13.34 -10.06 23.94
CA ALA A 34 14.11 -8.85 24.20
C ALA A 34 13.98 -7.89 23.01
N ILE A 35 13.86 -6.58 23.26
CA ILE A 35 13.91 -5.57 22.20
C ILE A 35 15.22 -5.75 21.45
N LYS A 36 15.15 -5.85 20.12
CA LYS A 36 16.34 -6.04 19.29
C LYS A 36 17.23 -4.80 19.43
N THR A 37 18.52 -5.04 19.62
CA THR A 37 19.56 -4.03 19.39
C THR A 37 19.47 -3.54 17.95
N VAL A 38 19.59 -2.23 17.77
CA VAL A 38 19.59 -1.59 16.45
C VAL A 38 20.81 -2.05 15.63
N ASP A 39 20.67 -2.12 14.31
CA ASP A 39 21.85 -2.37 13.45
C ASP A 39 22.82 -1.20 13.61
N PRO A 40 24.11 -1.43 13.90
CA PRO A 40 25.07 -0.34 14.03
C PRO A 40 25.24 0.45 12.71
N THR A 41 24.90 -0.14 11.56
CA THR A 41 24.91 0.47 10.23
C THR A 41 23.63 1.24 9.96
N ILE A 42 23.76 2.51 9.55
CA ILE A 42 22.65 3.30 8.99
C ILE A 42 22.57 3.01 7.48
N HIS A 43 21.40 2.56 7.03
CA HIS A 43 21.13 2.21 5.64
C HIS A 43 20.31 3.29 4.94
N LEU A 44 20.96 4.10 4.11
CA LEU A 44 20.33 5.10 3.25
C LEU A 44 20.22 4.58 1.81
N ALA A 45 19.34 5.17 1.01
CA ALA A 45 19.11 4.71 -0.36
C ALA A 45 20.25 5.03 -1.36
N GLY A 46 21.19 5.92 -0.98
CA GLY A 46 22.40 6.20 -1.75
C GLY A 46 23.62 5.35 -1.35
N PHE A 47 23.77 5.06 -0.06
CA PHE A 47 24.90 4.33 0.54
C PHE A 47 24.58 3.88 1.98
N SER A 48 25.46 3.14 2.63
CA SER A 48 25.30 2.75 4.05
C SER A 48 26.60 2.93 4.82
N PHE A 49 26.53 3.23 6.12
CA PHE A 49 27.68 3.55 6.95
C PHE A 49 27.43 3.24 8.44
N ASP A 50 28.45 2.83 9.19
CA ASP A 50 28.41 2.89 10.66
C ASP A 50 29.00 4.23 11.11
N PRO A 51 28.22 5.11 11.77
CA PRO A 51 28.68 6.43 12.18
C PRO A 51 29.83 6.42 13.20
N GLN A 52 30.07 5.30 13.91
CA GLN A 52 31.16 5.18 14.88
C GLN A 52 32.51 4.81 14.25
N PHE A 53 32.52 4.36 12.99
CA PHE A 53 33.73 3.92 12.27
C PHE A 53 33.96 4.58 10.90
N THR A 54 32.98 5.33 10.36
CA THR A 54 33.05 5.91 9.01
C THR A 54 33.38 7.40 9.07
N ASP A 55 34.51 7.80 8.48
CA ASP A 55 34.87 9.21 8.27
C ASP A 55 34.15 9.76 7.03
N LEU A 56 33.14 10.62 7.26
CA LEU A 56 32.34 11.25 6.20
C LEU A 56 32.95 12.55 5.64
N SER A 57 34.05 13.07 6.22
CA SER A 57 34.59 14.40 5.88
C SER A 57 35.00 14.55 4.41
N ASN A 58 35.32 13.44 3.75
CA ASN A 58 35.61 13.39 2.31
C ASN A 58 34.34 13.58 1.45
N LEU A 59 33.19 13.07 1.89
CA LEU A 59 31.89 13.27 1.23
C LEU A 59 31.38 14.70 1.47
N ASP A 60 31.50 15.21 2.70
CA ASP A 60 31.21 16.61 3.04
C ASP A 60 32.03 17.55 2.15
N SER A 61 33.33 17.28 1.98
CA SER A 61 34.22 18.04 1.12
C SER A 61 33.85 17.96 -0.37
N ALA A 62 33.42 16.79 -0.86
CA ALA A 62 33.03 16.59 -2.25
C ALA A 62 31.70 17.26 -2.62
N TRP A 63 30.76 17.33 -1.68
CA TRP A 63 29.46 17.98 -1.88
C TRP A 63 29.52 19.48 -1.58
N GLY A 64 30.35 19.89 -0.63
CA GLY A 64 30.67 21.28 -0.26
C GLY A 64 30.48 21.48 1.24
N ALA A 65 31.58 21.51 2.00
CA ALA A 65 31.61 21.39 3.47
C ALA A 65 31.10 22.63 4.27
N SER A 66 30.08 23.33 3.76
CA SER A 66 29.48 24.51 4.37
C SER A 66 27.97 24.60 4.07
N PHE A 67 27.25 23.49 4.29
CA PHE A 67 25.79 23.51 4.42
C PHE A 67 25.40 23.68 5.89
N SER A 68 24.36 24.47 6.15
CA SER A 68 23.64 24.50 7.42
C SER A 68 22.28 23.87 7.19
N THR A 69 21.85 22.98 8.09
CA THR A 69 20.54 22.33 8.02
C THR A 69 19.98 22.19 9.43
N SER A 70 18.66 22.24 9.57
CA SER A 70 17.98 21.91 10.83
C SER A 70 17.73 20.41 11.00
N LEU A 71 18.03 19.59 9.97
CA LEU A 71 17.74 18.16 9.96
C LEU A 71 18.91 17.31 10.49
N TYR A 72 18.59 16.39 11.41
CA TYR A 72 19.52 15.46 12.04
C TYR A 72 19.00 14.02 11.94
N LEU A 73 19.92 13.07 11.84
CA LEU A 73 19.67 11.65 12.10
C LEU A 73 19.96 11.36 13.57
N VAL A 74 19.05 10.61 14.22
CA VAL A 74 19.23 10.04 15.56
C VAL A 74 19.14 8.52 15.43
N GLN A 75 20.19 7.81 15.85
CA GLN A 75 20.25 6.34 15.94
C GLN A 75 20.21 5.95 17.43
N LEU A 76 19.21 5.18 17.83
CA LEU A 76 19.06 4.65 19.19
C LEU A 76 19.87 3.36 19.40
N GLN A 77 20.14 2.99 20.66
CA GLN A 77 20.72 1.68 21.01
C GLN A 77 19.70 0.54 20.83
N LEU A 78 18.44 0.81 21.20
CA LEU A 78 17.33 -0.13 21.19
C LEU A 78 16.21 0.38 20.28
N ASN A 79 15.51 -0.55 19.63
CA ASN A 79 14.44 -0.22 18.69
C ASN A 79 13.10 0.11 19.40
N ASP A 80 13.13 1.02 20.37
CA ASP A 80 11.97 1.52 21.12
C ASP A 80 11.62 2.95 20.65
N ALA A 81 10.33 3.21 20.41
CA ALA A 81 9.86 4.53 19.96
C ALA A 81 9.46 5.45 21.13
N SER A 82 9.26 4.92 22.33
CA SER A 82 8.88 5.72 23.51
C SER A 82 9.99 6.68 23.96
N ILE A 83 11.25 6.34 23.67
CA ILE A 83 12.43 7.21 23.87
C ILE A 83 12.28 8.50 23.06
N MET A 84 11.90 8.42 21.78
CA MET A 84 11.73 9.59 20.92
C MET A 84 10.58 10.49 21.38
N ASN A 85 9.44 9.90 21.78
CA ASN A 85 8.33 10.66 22.38
C ASN A 85 8.81 11.42 23.63
N GLY A 86 9.63 10.78 24.47
CA GLY A 86 10.21 11.41 25.65
C GLY A 86 11.20 12.52 25.35
N PHE A 87 11.87 12.49 24.18
CA PHE A 87 12.71 13.58 23.71
C PHE A 87 11.89 14.76 23.14
N GLU A 88 10.76 14.52 22.47
CA GLU A 88 9.83 15.59 22.05
C GLU A 88 9.14 16.26 23.25
N ASP A 89 8.86 15.54 24.33
CA ASP A 89 8.36 16.10 25.61
C ASP A 89 9.44 16.90 26.38
N ALA A 90 10.73 16.70 26.11
CA ALA A 90 11.85 17.22 26.91
C ALA A 90 12.74 18.27 26.20
N TYR A 91 12.77 18.28 24.87
CA TYR A 91 13.68 19.10 24.06
C TYR A 91 12.93 19.78 22.89
N ASP A 92 13.47 20.91 22.41
CA ASP A 92 12.90 21.70 21.31
C ASP A 92 13.23 21.07 19.93
N ILE A 93 12.62 19.91 19.65
CA ILE A 93 12.79 19.07 18.45
C ILE A 93 11.44 18.56 17.92
N GLU A 94 11.41 18.14 16.65
CA GLU A 94 10.25 17.48 16.02
C GLU A 94 10.70 16.22 15.25
N VAL A 95 10.01 15.08 15.44
CA VAL A 95 10.33 13.81 14.76
C VAL A 95 9.59 13.72 13.42
N LEU A 96 10.27 14.09 12.33
CA LEU A 96 9.69 14.18 10.99
C LEU A 96 9.37 12.79 10.37
N GLU A 97 10.34 11.88 10.38
CA GLU A 97 10.18 10.52 9.82
C GLU A 97 11.04 9.50 10.57
N ARG A 98 10.55 8.26 10.69
CA ARG A 98 11.38 7.11 11.11
C ARG A 98 12.01 6.48 9.87
N GLN A 99 13.28 6.80 9.62
CA GLN A 99 14.04 6.33 8.47
C GLN A 99 14.36 4.83 8.55
N SER A 100 14.79 4.33 9.71
CA SER A 100 14.98 2.88 9.90
C SER A 100 14.70 2.34 11.32
N GLN A 101 14.97 1.05 11.57
CA GLN A 101 14.80 0.47 12.91
C GLN A 101 15.70 1.21 13.89
N GLY A 102 15.11 1.98 14.81
CA GLY A 102 15.84 2.85 15.74
C GLY A 102 16.52 4.07 15.11
N VAL A 103 16.27 4.39 13.83
CA VAL A 103 16.83 5.58 13.16
C VAL A 103 15.71 6.54 12.77
N TYR A 104 15.83 7.80 13.18
CA TYR A 104 14.84 8.85 12.99
C TYR A 104 15.48 10.08 12.33
N ILE A 105 14.76 10.71 11.41
CA ILE A 105 15.04 12.06 10.92
C ILE A 105 14.26 13.01 11.83
N VAL A 106 14.98 13.92 12.48
CA VAL A 106 14.41 14.93 13.39
C VAL A 106 14.80 16.33 12.91
N ARG A 107 13.92 17.31 13.12
CA ARG A 107 14.26 18.73 13.05
C ARG A 107 14.67 19.22 14.43
N VAL A 108 15.73 20.02 14.51
CA VAL A 108 16.23 20.62 15.77
C VAL A 108 16.13 22.14 15.66
N HIS A 109 15.32 22.77 16.53
CA HIS A 109 15.09 24.21 16.47
C HIS A 109 16.18 25.02 17.21
N ASP A 110 16.74 24.44 18.28
CA ASP A 110 17.88 25.00 19.02
C ASP A 110 19.07 24.03 19.02
N ALA A 111 20.20 24.47 18.43
CA ALA A 111 21.43 23.70 18.37
C ALA A 111 22.03 23.37 19.76
N SER A 112 21.60 24.03 20.84
CA SER A 112 22.04 23.68 22.20
C SER A 112 21.50 22.32 22.68
N GLN A 113 20.38 21.84 22.11
CA GLN A 113 19.77 20.55 22.47
C GLN A 113 20.52 19.33 21.91
N ILE A 114 21.35 19.52 20.88
CA ILE A 114 22.10 18.44 20.21
C ILE A 114 23.05 17.72 21.18
N ALA A 115 23.77 18.48 22.02
CA ALA A 115 24.75 17.89 22.93
C ALA A 115 24.12 17.07 24.08
N PRO A 116 23.03 17.52 24.73
CA PRO A 116 22.20 16.68 25.61
C PRO A 116 21.74 15.38 24.94
N ILE A 117 21.02 15.46 23.81
CA ILE A 117 20.45 14.28 23.14
C ILE A 117 21.54 13.30 22.70
N SER A 118 22.64 13.81 22.11
CA SER A 118 23.78 12.98 21.69
C SER A 118 24.62 12.41 22.84
N SER A 119 24.31 12.74 24.10
CA SER A 119 25.00 12.22 25.30
C SER A 119 24.10 11.32 26.17
N ASP A 120 22.87 11.04 25.72
CA ASP A 120 21.95 10.14 26.42
C ASP A 120 22.36 8.68 26.23
N ASP A 121 22.25 7.86 27.29
CA ASP A 121 22.65 6.44 27.26
C ASP A 121 21.84 5.62 26.23
N ASP A 122 20.60 6.02 25.92
CA ASP A 122 19.74 5.35 24.93
C ASP A 122 20.06 5.75 23.47
N VAL A 123 20.90 6.76 23.25
CA VAL A 123 21.34 7.20 21.91
C VAL A 123 22.68 6.56 21.53
N ARG A 124 22.72 5.88 20.37
CA ARG A 124 23.96 5.31 19.80
C ARG A 124 24.76 6.35 19.02
N TRP A 125 24.08 7.25 18.31
CA TRP A 125 24.68 8.35 17.54
C TRP A 125 23.65 9.42 17.16
N MET A 126 24.11 10.66 17.01
CA MET A 126 23.36 11.77 16.40
C MET A 126 24.28 12.57 15.46
N GLY A 127 23.76 13.00 14.31
CA GLY A 127 24.52 13.83 13.36
C GLY A 127 23.67 14.46 12.26
N ALA A 128 24.20 15.45 11.55
CA ALA A 128 23.45 16.21 10.55
C ALA A 128 23.07 15.37 9.33
N TYR A 129 21.83 15.50 8.85
CA TYR A 129 21.32 14.75 7.69
C TYR A 129 21.74 15.44 6.38
N ALA A 130 23.00 15.24 5.99
CA ALA A 130 23.66 15.96 4.90
C ALA A 130 23.04 15.72 3.50
N PRO A 131 23.20 16.63 2.52
CA PRO A 131 22.54 16.50 1.21
C PRO A 131 22.84 15.20 0.42
N TYR A 132 24.05 14.63 0.55
CA TYR A 132 24.39 13.34 -0.08
C TYR A 132 23.65 12.13 0.54
N MET A 133 23.02 12.31 1.71
CA MET A 133 22.18 11.32 2.37
C MET A 133 20.74 11.31 1.82
N ARG A 134 20.39 12.27 0.96
CA ARG A 134 19.02 12.58 0.49
C ARG A 134 18.77 12.22 -0.98
N THR A 135 19.50 11.27 -1.56
CA THR A 135 19.39 10.90 -2.99
C THR A 135 19.69 9.42 -3.27
N THR A 136 19.15 8.87 -4.35
CA THR A 136 19.68 7.64 -4.99
C THR A 136 20.87 7.93 -5.91
N ASN A 137 21.54 6.86 -6.37
CA ASN A 137 22.55 6.94 -7.43
C ASN A 137 21.95 7.01 -8.85
N ASP A 138 20.67 6.62 -9.05
CA ASP A 138 19.99 6.61 -10.36
C ASP A 138 19.11 7.83 -10.64
N ALA A 139 19.04 8.78 -9.70
CA ALA A 139 18.48 10.12 -9.92
C ALA A 139 19.33 10.97 -10.88
N LEU A 140 20.65 10.76 -10.92
CA LEU A 140 21.54 11.47 -11.84
C LEU A 140 21.29 11.02 -13.29
N GLY A 141 20.93 11.96 -14.17
CA GLY A 141 20.53 11.68 -15.54
C GLY A 141 19.10 11.14 -15.69
N ALA A 142 18.31 11.09 -14.61
CA ALA A 142 16.89 10.75 -14.69
C ALA A 142 16.09 11.89 -15.36
N HIS A 143 15.23 11.53 -16.30
CA HIS A 143 14.34 12.49 -17.00
C HIS A 143 13.06 12.81 -16.22
N LEU A 144 12.63 11.89 -15.35
CA LEU A 144 11.50 12.05 -14.44
C LEU A 144 12.01 11.73 -13.03
N VAL A 145 11.85 12.69 -12.12
CA VAL A 145 12.44 12.66 -10.77
C VAL A 145 11.36 12.91 -9.74
N GLN A 146 11.30 12.07 -8.70
CA GLN A 146 10.46 12.27 -7.53
C GLN A 146 11.28 12.75 -6.35
N ILE A 147 10.71 13.64 -5.55
CA ILE A 147 11.36 14.38 -4.46
C ILE A 147 10.44 14.30 -3.24
N THR A 148 10.95 13.94 -2.06
CA THR A 148 10.16 13.84 -0.83
C THR A 148 10.30 15.09 0.01
N VAL A 149 9.21 15.57 0.59
CA VAL A 149 9.14 16.84 1.33
C VAL A 149 8.97 16.58 2.83
N ALA A 150 9.48 17.47 3.68
CA ALA A 150 9.39 17.37 5.14
C ALA A 150 7.96 17.56 5.66
N GLY A 151 7.53 16.71 6.60
CA GLY A 151 6.14 16.63 7.07
C GLY A 151 5.64 17.85 7.87
N ASP A 152 6.54 18.75 8.26
CA ASP A 152 6.27 20.01 8.96
C ASP A 152 6.20 21.23 8.01
N ILE A 153 6.37 21.04 6.70
CA ILE A 153 6.46 22.15 5.74
C ILE A 153 5.21 23.05 5.77
N ALA A 154 5.42 24.34 6.00
CA ALA A 154 4.34 25.32 5.91
C ALA A 154 3.80 25.40 4.47
N PRO A 155 2.47 25.44 4.23
CA PRO A 155 1.90 25.52 2.88
C PRO A 155 2.40 26.71 2.03
N SER A 156 2.84 27.80 2.66
CA SER A 156 3.50 28.93 1.99
C SER A 156 4.91 28.60 1.46
N SER A 157 5.63 27.68 2.11
CA SER A 157 6.95 27.21 1.69
C SER A 157 6.86 26.26 0.49
N LEU A 158 5.77 25.50 0.35
CA LEU A 158 5.61 24.56 -0.76
C LEU A 158 5.60 25.26 -2.13
N ALA A 159 4.91 26.39 -2.26
CA ALA A 159 4.95 27.20 -3.48
C ALA A 159 6.35 27.76 -3.79
N THR A 160 7.13 28.07 -2.74
CA THR A 160 8.53 28.47 -2.85
C THR A 160 9.39 27.30 -3.34
N LEU A 161 9.17 26.09 -2.82
CA LEU A 161 9.86 24.87 -3.27
C LEU A 161 9.54 24.55 -4.74
N THR A 162 8.27 24.54 -5.16
CA THR A 162 7.90 24.34 -6.58
C THR A 162 8.63 25.32 -7.50
N THR A 163 8.66 26.60 -7.09
CA THR A 163 9.37 27.67 -7.81
C THR A 163 10.90 27.43 -7.82
N TYR A 164 11.47 26.98 -6.71
CA TYR A 164 12.89 26.65 -6.59
C TYR A 164 13.30 25.49 -7.50
N LEU A 165 12.46 24.45 -7.66
CA LEU A 165 12.74 23.34 -8.58
C LEU A 165 12.85 23.81 -10.04
N VAL A 166 11.94 24.69 -10.48
CA VAL A 166 11.99 25.28 -11.84
C VAL A 166 13.20 26.21 -12.01
N GLN A 167 13.55 26.98 -10.97
CA GLN A 167 14.78 27.79 -10.95
C GLN A 167 16.06 26.95 -10.99
N ASN A 168 16.00 25.68 -10.58
CA ASN A 168 17.09 24.71 -10.59
C ASN A 168 16.91 23.62 -11.66
N GLY A 169 16.40 24.00 -12.85
CA GLY A 169 16.52 23.21 -14.08
C GLY A 169 15.34 22.29 -14.42
N ALA A 170 14.34 22.15 -13.56
CA ALA A 170 13.13 21.39 -13.90
C ALA A 170 12.32 22.12 -14.98
N SER A 171 12.01 21.47 -16.11
CA SER A 171 11.18 22.04 -17.18
C SER A 171 9.71 22.16 -16.76
N THR A 172 9.25 21.18 -15.98
CA THR A 172 8.03 21.25 -15.17
C THR A 172 8.32 20.68 -13.78
N SER A 173 7.67 21.22 -12.77
CA SER A 173 7.56 20.59 -11.45
C SER A 173 6.13 20.73 -10.93
N TRP A 174 5.72 19.75 -10.15
CA TRP A 174 4.46 19.72 -9.41
C TRP A 174 4.74 19.25 -7.99
N CYS A 175 4.08 19.82 -6.98
CA CYS A 175 4.28 19.44 -5.57
C CYS A 175 2.93 19.29 -4.85
N SER A 176 2.77 18.19 -4.13
CA SER A 176 1.87 18.08 -2.97
C SER A 176 2.64 18.40 -1.68
N MET A 177 1.98 18.38 -0.52
CA MET A 177 2.69 18.54 0.77
C MET A 177 3.63 17.37 1.10
N ASP A 178 3.53 16.27 0.34
CA ASP A 178 4.19 15.00 0.64
C ASP A 178 5.39 14.75 -0.30
N MET A 179 5.24 15.14 -1.57
CA MET A 179 6.23 14.92 -2.62
C MET A 179 6.11 15.93 -3.75
N CYS A 180 7.23 16.22 -4.42
CA CYS A 180 7.25 16.83 -5.74
C CYS A 180 7.64 15.82 -6.81
N GLU A 181 7.10 15.98 -8.01
CA GLU A 181 7.62 15.35 -9.22
C GLU A 181 8.15 16.44 -10.16
N ALA A 182 9.30 16.20 -10.76
CA ALA A 182 10.03 17.16 -11.59
C ALA A 182 10.58 16.49 -12.87
N VAL A 183 10.36 17.14 -14.00
CA VAL A 183 10.82 16.68 -15.32
C VAL A 183 12.11 17.41 -15.68
N PHE A 184 13.13 16.67 -16.08
CA PHE A 184 14.40 17.20 -16.57
C PHE A 184 14.61 16.70 -18.01
N GLU A 185 14.29 17.56 -19.00
CA GLU A 185 14.37 17.21 -20.43
C GLU A 185 15.75 16.70 -20.88
N HIS A 186 16.82 17.05 -20.17
CA HIS A 186 18.19 16.66 -20.47
C HIS A 186 18.79 15.70 -19.41
N GLY A 187 17.97 15.26 -18.45
CA GLY A 187 18.37 14.48 -17.29
C GLY A 187 18.92 15.35 -16.16
N LEU A 188 18.49 15.09 -14.92
CA LEU A 188 18.94 15.84 -13.73
C LEU A 188 20.47 15.80 -13.57
N ASN A 189 21.11 16.96 -13.41
CA ASN A 189 22.58 17.05 -13.30
C ASN A 189 23.10 17.24 -11.87
N ALA A 190 24.41 17.05 -11.69
CA ALA A 190 25.08 17.03 -10.38
C ALA A 190 25.23 18.42 -9.68
N HIS A 191 24.81 19.52 -10.31
CA HIS A 191 24.63 20.81 -9.63
C HIS A 191 23.18 20.95 -9.13
N GLU A 192 22.21 20.67 -10.00
CA GLU A 192 20.78 20.71 -9.71
C GLU A 192 20.42 19.77 -8.56
N LEU A 193 20.86 18.50 -8.62
CA LEU A 193 20.66 17.51 -7.56
C LEU A 193 21.23 17.98 -6.21
N ARG A 194 22.37 18.69 -6.22
CA ARG A 194 22.98 19.25 -5.01
C ARG A 194 22.24 20.45 -4.45
N GLN A 195 21.59 21.25 -5.29
CA GLN A 195 20.73 22.35 -4.85
C GLN A 195 19.43 21.80 -4.24
N ILE A 196 18.76 20.89 -4.95
CA ILE A 196 17.49 20.27 -4.52
C ILE A 196 17.67 19.51 -3.21
N ALA A 197 18.68 18.65 -3.10
CA ALA A 197 18.96 17.85 -1.89
C ALA A 197 19.50 18.68 -0.70
N ALA A 198 19.85 19.96 -0.90
CA ALA A 198 20.30 20.87 0.15
C ALA A 198 19.21 21.86 0.61
N TYR A 199 18.01 21.80 0.03
CA TYR A 199 16.85 22.56 0.51
C TYR A 199 16.38 21.97 1.84
N ASP A 200 16.19 22.80 2.87
CA ASP A 200 16.04 22.32 4.25
C ASP A 200 14.74 21.52 4.49
N ASP A 201 13.72 21.70 3.64
CA ASP A 201 12.46 20.95 3.63
C ASP A 201 12.45 19.76 2.64
N VAL A 202 13.55 19.45 1.96
CA VAL A 202 13.66 18.27 1.07
C VAL A 202 14.31 17.12 1.80
N LEU A 203 13.60 16.00 1.93
CA LEU A 203 14.08 14.77 2.57
C LEU A 203 14.77 13.81 1.59
N PHE A 204 14.31 13.70 0.32
CA PHE A 204 14.81 12.66 -0.59
C PHE A 204 14.60 12.92 -2.11
N VAL A 205 15.31 12.22 -3.01
CA VAL A 205 15.26 12.35 -4.50
C VAL A 205 15.49 11.00 -5.25
N ALA A 206 14.64 10.61 -6.22
CA ALA A 206 14.63 9.28 -6.95
C ALA A 206 13.92 9.25 -8.36
N LYS A 207 13.65 8.05 -8.96
CA LYS A 207 13.21 7.77 -10.38
C LYS A 207 12.16 6.60 -10.53
N ALA A 208 11.44 6.45 -11.68
CA ALA A 208 10.26 5.52 -11.93
C ALA A 208 10.27 4.53 -13.17
N TYR A 209 9.34 3.51 -13.25
CA TYR A 209 9.32 2.28 -14.15
C TYR A 209 7.89 1.61 -14.49
N ASN A 210 7.74 0.47 -15.28
CA ASN A 210 6.46 -0.17 -15.85
C ASN A 210 6.43 -1.76 -16.14
N LEU A 211 5.27 -2.50 -16.25
CA LEU A 211 5.07 -4.03 -16.12
C LEU A 211 3.88 -4.81 -16.88
N GLN A 212 3.71 -6.20 -16.80
CA GLN A 212 2.58 -7.09 -17.35
C GLN A 212 2.57 -8.67 -17.03
N LEU A 213 1.41 -9.39 -16.75
CA LEU A 213 1.07 -10.90 -16.86
C LEU A 213 -0.47 -11.37 -16.74
N HIS A 214 -0.93 -12.16 -15.71
CA HIS A 214 -1.85 -13.40 -15.65
C HIS A 214 -2.50 -13.59 -14.09
N ASN A 215 -3.44 -14.33 -13.25
CA ASN A 215 -4.63 -15.40 -12.89
C ASN A 215 -4.74 -16.99 -12.84
N ASN A 216 -5.53 -17.64 -13.75
CA ASN A 216 -6.78 -18.45 -13.54
C ASN A 216 -6.82 -19.50 -12.41
N LEU A 217 -5.68 -19.97 -11.94
CA LEU A 217 -5.56 -20.86 -10.80
C LEU A 217 -5.85 -20.12 -9.48
N ALA A 218 -5.74 -18.79 -9.43
CA ALA A 218 -5.73 -17.99 -8.21
C ALA A 218 -6.90 -18.27 -7.25
N ALA A 219 -8.15 -18.27 -7.74
CA ALA A 219 -9.34 -18.50 -6.91
C ALA A 219 -9.41 -19.94 -6.35
N THR A 220 -8.70 -20.89 -6.98
CA THR A 220 -8.55 -22.27 -6.47
C THR A 220 -7.39 -22.36 -5.49
N GLU A 221 -6.24 -21.72 -5.79
CA GLU A 221 -5.06 -21.68 -4.91
C GLU A 221 -5.38 -21.04 -3.54
N VAL A 222 -6.17 -19.95 -3.49
CA VAL A 222 -6.62 -19.35 -2.21
C VAL A 222 -7.82 -20.08 -1.57
N GLY A 223 -8.22 -21.25 -2.09
CA GLY A 223 -9.29 -22.08 -1.53
C GLY A 223 -10.72 -21.54 -1.69
N ALA A 224 -10.91 -20.36 -2.30
CA ALA A 224 -12.21 -19.69 -2.41
C ALA A 224 -13.27 -20.51 -3.17
N VAL A 225 -12.87 -21.36 -4.12
CA VAL A 225 -13.77 -22.31 -4.80
C VAL A 225 -14.30 -23.40 -3.85
N ALA A 226 -13.49 -23.82 -2.86
CA ALA A 226 -13.85 -24.90 -1.95
C ALA A 226 -14.77 -24.45 -0.80
N ILE A 227 -14.65 -23.19 -0.32
CA ILE A 227 -15.50 -22.64 0.75
C ILE A 227 -16.84 -22.10 0.27
N ARG A 228 -16.96 -21.74 -1.02
CA ARG A 228 -18.23 -21.37 -1.68
C ARG A 228 -19.25 -22.50 -1.77
N ALA A 229 -18.81 -23.76 -1.69
CA ALA A 229 -19.74 -24.88 -1.72
C ALA A 229 -20.64 -24.87 -0.47
N THR A 230 -21.96 -24.96 -0.66
CA THR A 230 -22.93 -25.05 0.46
C THR A 230 -22.81 -26.34 1.28
N SER A 231 -21.97 -27.28 0.84
CA SER A 231 -21.55 -28.47 1.58
C SER A 231 -20.30 -28.28 2.46
N SER A 232 -19.69 -27.09 2.48
CA SER A 232 -18.55 -26.74 3.33
C SER A 232 -18.88 -25.58 4.28
N LEU A 233 -18.80 -24.33 3.81
CA LEU A 233 -19.14 -23.13 4.57
C LEU A 233 -20.18 -22.23 3.86
N GLY A 234 -20.29 -22.31 2.52
CA GLY A 234 -21.21 -21.49 1.73
C GLY A 234 -20.85 -20.00 1.67
N LEU A 235 -19.56 -19.66 1.83
CA LEU A 235 -19.07 -18.28 1.87
C LEU A 235 -18.76 -17.77 0.47
N ASP A 236 -19.44 -16.71 0.04
CA ASP A 236 -19.34 -16.12 -1.31
C ASP A 236 -19.22 -14.58 -1.31
N GLY A 237 -19.10 -13.96 -0.14
CA GLY A 237 -19.06 -12.51 0.04
C GLY A 237 -20.41 -11.89 0.38
N SER A 238 -21.43 -12.72 0.64
CA SER A 238 -22.78 -12.27 0.96
C SER A 238 -22.82 -11.22 2.09
N GLY A 239 -23.56 -10.14 1.85
CA GLY A 239 -23.69 -9.05 2.81
C GLY A 239 -22.38 -8.33 3.17
N GLU A 240 -21.29 -8.53 2.44
CA GLU A 240 -20.10 -7.68 2.50
C GLU A 240 -20.17 -6.53 1.49
N THR A 241 -19.40 -5.48 1.77
CA THR A 241 -19.20 -4.34 0.88
C THR A 241 -17.72 -4.07 0.76
N ILE A 242 -17.22 -4.04 -0.48
CA ILE A 242 -15.82 -3.82 -0.82
C ILE A 242 -15.72 -2.52 -1.60
N ALA A 243 -14.87 -1.62 -1.14
CA ALA A 243 -14.49 -0.45 -1.93
C ALA A 243 -13.33 -0.82 -2.85
N VAL A 244 -13.39 -0.41 -4.12
CA VAL A 244 -12.27 -0.52 -5.05
C VAL A 244 -11.90 0.89 -5.49
N MET A 245 -10.63 1.25 -5.33
CA MET A 245 -10.11 2.57 -5.63
C MET A 245 -9.10 2.43 -6.76
N ASP A 246 -9.53 2.62 -8.01
CA ASP A 246 -8.76 2.23 -9.20
C ASP A 246 -9.17 3.04 -10.44
N THR A 247 -8.74 2.69 -11.65
CA THR A 247 -8.82 3.59 -12.83
C THR A 247 -10.25 4.05 -13.13
N GLY A 248 -11.16 3.10 -13.34
CA GLY A 248 -12.58 3.33 -13.59
C GLY A 248 -13.35 2.02 -13.52
N LEU A 249 -14.60 2.04 -14.02
CA LEU A 249 -15.44 0.86 -14.13
C LEU A 249 -16.33 0.91 -15.38
N ASP A 250 -16.13 -0.05 -16.28
CA ASP A 250 -17.18 -0.55 -17.17
C ASP A 250 -18.30 -1.11 -16.27
N ASN A 251 -19.40 -0.36 -16.21
CA ASN A 251 -20.46 -0.52 -15.21
C ASN A 251 -21.74 -1.14 -15.76
N ASP A 252 -21.81 -1.38 -17.08
CA ASP A 252 -22.80 -2.25 -17.72
C ASP A 252 -22.24 -3.62 -18.16
N HIS A 253 -20.94 -3.89 -17.93
CA HIS A 253 -20.38 -5.25 -17.96
C HIS A 253 -21.27 -6.22 -17.15
N PRO A 254 -21.77 -7.32 -17.74
CA PRO A 254 -22.79 -8.16 -17.12
C PRO A 254 -22.43 -8.66 -15.71
N ASP A 255 -21.18 -9.08 -15.51
CA ASP A 255 -20.70 -9.73 -14.28
C ASP A 255 -20.63 -8.85 -13.01
N VAL A 256 -21.13 -7.61 -13.02
CA VAL A 256 -21.28 -6.75 -11.82
C VAL A 256 -22.69 -6.12 -11.70
N LEU A 257 -23.60 -6.43 -12.64
CA LEU A 257 -24.91 -5.81 -12.69
C LEU A 257 -25.73 -6.08 -11.41
N GLY A 258 -26.27 -5.01 -10.85
CA GLY A 258 -27.08 -5.07 -9.61
C GLY A 258 -26.29 -5.08 -8.30
N ARG A 259 -24.95 -5.21 -8.34
CA ARG A 259 -24.09 -5.25 -7.13
C ARG A 259 -23.25 -3.98 -6.92
N ILE A 260 -23.35 -3.01 -7.82
CA ILE A 260 -22.79 -1.66 -7.65
C ILE A 260 -23.65 -0.85 -6.66
N ALA A 261 -23.14 -0.63 -5.44
CA ALA A 261 -23.79 0.21 -4.43
C ALA A 261 -23.55 1.72 -4.65
N ALA A 262 -22.36 2.08 -5.15
CA ALA A 262 -22.04 3.45 -5.59
C ALA A 262 -20.84 3.47 -6.55
N ILE A 263 -20.78 4.49 -7.40
CA ILE A 263 -19.58 4.88 -8.16
C ILE A 263 -19.28 6.33 -7.83
N ASN A 264 -18.03 6.63 -7.49
CA ASN A 264 -17.59 7.95 -7.02
C ASN A 264 -16.42 8.43 -7.86
N THR A 265 -16.48 9.68 -8.31
CA THR A 265 -15.37 10.37 -9.00
C THR A 265 -14.79 11.51 -8.15
N GLN A 266 -15.36 11.78 -6.97
CA GLN A 266 -15.03 12.91 -6.09
C GLN A 266 -13.59 12.90 -5.53
N TYR A 267 -12.87 11.77 -5.65
CA TYR A 267 -11.45 11.64 -5.32
C TYR A 267 -10.57 11.37 -6.55
N GLY A 268 -11.16 11.25 -7.74
CA GLY A 268 -10.46 11.16 -9.01
C GLY A 268 -10.12 12.55 -9.56
N LEU A 269 -9.62 12.59 -10.80
CA LEU A 269 -9.12 13.82 -11.41
C LEU A 269 -10.12 14.53 -12.33
N ASP A 270 -11.22 13.89 -12.67
CA ASP A 270 -12.36 14.49 -13.39
C ASP A 270 -13.70 13.95 -12.83
N SER A 271 -14.76 13.98 -13.63
CA SER A 271 -16.09 13.47 -13.27
C SER A 271 -16.53 12.25 -14.10
N SER A 272 -15.59 11.53 -14.73
CA SER A 272 -15.82 10.33 -15.52
C SER A 272 -15.59 9.07 -14.66
N PRO A 273 -16.54 8.13 -14.61
CA PRO A 273 -16.32 6.83 -14.01
C PRO A 273 -15.71 5.81 -14.99
N VAL A 274 -15.56 6.17 -16.27
CA VAL A 274 -15.33 5.24 -17.38
C VAL A 274 -13.86 4.80 -17.44
N ASP A 275 -13.63 3.50 -17.55
CA ASP A 275 -12.28 2.88 -17.58
C ASP A 275 -11.69 2.86 -19.00
N SER A 276 -11.76 3.99 -19.71
CA SER A 276 -11.60 3.99 -21.17
C SER A 276 -10.15 3.94 -21.67
N ASN A 277 -9.14 3.96 -20.78
CA ASN A 277 -7.75 3.80 -21.16
C ASN A 277 -7.29 2.36 -20.98
N SER A 278 -6.94 1.95 -19.76
CA SER A 278 -6.31 0.65 -19.50
C SER A 278 -7.29 -0.50 -19.31
N GLY A 279 -8.47 -0.26 -18.72
CA GLY A 279 -9.38 -1.30 -18.26
C GLY A 279 -8.99 -1.92 -16.90
N HIS A 280 -8.05 -1.30 -16.16
CA HIS A 280 -7.45 -1.91 -14.96
C HIS A 280 -8.43 -1.99 -13.78
N GLY A 281 -9.16 -0.93 -13.46
CA GLY A 281 -10.11 -0.91 -12.35
C GLY A 281 -11.25 -1.91 -12.54
N THR A 282 -11.76 -2.02 -13.76
CA THR A 282 -12.74 -3.05 -14.17
C THR A 282 -12.18 -4.46 -13.96
N HIS A 283 -10.93 -4.69 -14.36
CA HIS A 283 -10.23 -5.98 -14.21
C HIS A 283 -10.01 -6.36 -12.73
N ILE A 284 -9.65 -5.39 -11.90
CA ILE A 284 -9.51 -5.54 -10.44
C ILE A 284 -10.87 -5.82 -9.78
N VAL A 285 -11.90 -5.01 -10.07
CA VAL A 285 -13.27 -5.19 -9.57
C VAL A 285 -13.77 -6.62 -9.83
N MET A 286 -13.61 -7.12 -11.05
CA MET A 286 -14.13 -8.43 -11.41
C MET A 286 -13.26 -9.58 -10.88
N THR A 287 -11.96 -9.35 -10.64
CA THR A 287 -11.10 -10.32 -9.94
C THR A 287 -11.53 -10.44 -8.46
N VAL A 288 -11.91 -9.33 -7.82
CA VAL A 288 -12.44 -9.32 -6.44
C VAL A 288 -13.80 -10.02 -6.40
N LEU A 289 -14.76 -9.58 -7.22
CA LEU A 289 -16.19 -9.86 -7.02
C LEU A 289 -17.03 -10.09 -8.30
N GLY A 290 -16.43 -10.35 -9.46
CA GLY A 290 -17.20 -10.70 -10.67
C GLY A 290 -17.98 -12.00 -10.47
N ASP A 291 -19.24 -12.08 -10.89
CA ASP A 291 -20.04 -13.30 -10.68
C ASP A 291 -19.81 -14.38 -11.77
N GLY A 292 -19.25 -14.01 -12.92
CA GLY A 292 -19.02 -14.91 -14.06
C GLY A 292 -20.31 -15.29 -14.79
N SER A 293 -21.31 -14.40 -14.80
CA SER A 293 -22.57 -14.58 -15.53
C SER A 293 -22.40 -14.89 -17.02
N VAL A 294 -21.37 -14.33 -17.67
CA VAL A 294 -21.03 -14.57 -19.07
C VAL A 294 -20.08 -15.76 -19.23
N ASP A 295 -19.06 -15.86 -18.39
CA ASP A 295 -18.14 -17.01 -18.35
C ASP A 295 -17.82 -17.43 -16.91
N ALA A 296 -18.33 -18.59 -16.48
CA ALA A 296 -18.14 -19.08 -15.11
C ALA A 296 -16.66 -19.44 -14.76
N SER A 297 -15.74 -19.36 -15.72
CA SER A 297 -14.29 -19.48 -15.45
C SER A 297 -13.63 -18.17 -15.00
N THR A 298 -14.33 -17.03 -15.07
CA THR A 298 -13.86 -15.70 -14.65
C THR A 298 -14.51 -15.21 -13.36
N THR A 299 -15.36 -16.01 -12.70
CA THR A 299 -15.95 -15.68 -11.40
C THR A 299 -14.86 -15.31 -10.39
N GLY A 300 -14.94 -14.10 -9.84
CA GLY A 300 -14.03 -13.54 -8.85
C GLY A 300 -14.04 -14.30 -7.52
N VAL A 301 -13.31 -13.78 -6.54
CA VAL A 301 -13.13 -14.46 -5.25
C VAL A 301 -14.38 -14.40 -4.38
N ALA A 302 -15.03 -13.23 -4.28
CA ALA A 302 -16.21 -12.96 -3.45
C ALA A 302 -17.40 -12.46 -4.31
N PRO A 303 -18.04 -13.33 -5.12
CA PRO A 303 -19.00 -12.94 -6.15
C PRO A 303 -20.31 -12.32 -5.65
N GLU A 304 -20.73 -12.53 -4.40
CA GLU A 304 -21.96 -11.91 -3.84
C GLU A 304 -21.69 -10.61 -3.05
N ALA A 305 -20.43 -10.13 -3.05
CA ALA A 305 -20.07 -8.87 -2.42
C ALA A 305 -20.59 -7.65 -3.20
N ASN A 306 -20.87 -6.57 -2.47
CA ASN A 306 -21.32 -5.28 -3.02
C ASN A 306 -20.11 -4.37 -3.30
N LEU A 307 -20.16 -3.61 -4.40
CA LEU A 307 -19.09 -2.72 -4.83
C LEU A 307 -19.36 -1.25 -4.48
N VAL A 308 -18.35 -0.58 -3.91
CA VAL A 308 -18.24 0.89 -3.90
C VAL A 308 -17.02 1.28 -4.74
N MET A 309 -17.25 1.73 -5.98
CA MET A 309 -16.16 2.12 -6.86
C MET A 309 -15.72 3.58 -6.60
N TYR A 310 -14.42 3.81 -6.67
CA TYR A 310 -13.80 5.13 -6.76
C TYR A 310 -12.92 5.16 -8.01
N ALA A 311 -13.38 5.87 -9.05
CA ALA A 311 -12.60 6.08 -10.26
C ALA A 311 -11.54 7.17 -9.99
N LEU A 312 -10.27 6.86 -10.27
CA LEU A 312 -9.10 7.68 -10.00
C LEU A 312 -8.25 7.97 -11.26
N GLU A 313 -8.58 7.40 -12.42
CA GLU A 313 -7.94 7.78 -13.68
C GLU A 313 -8.58 9.06 -14.24
N HIS A 314 -7.77 9.98 -14.76
CA HIS A 314 -8.23 11.05 -15.62
C HIS A 314 -8.54 10.46 -17.01
N ASP A 315 -9.81 10.14 -17.25
CA ASP A 315 -10.32 9.42 -18.42
C ASP A 315 -9.86 10.03 -19.77
N PRO A 316 -9.79 11.36 -19.96
CA PRO A 316 -9.25 11.96 -21.19
C PRO A 316 -7.76 11.74 -21.46
N THR A 317 -6.95 11.30 -20.48
CA THR A 317 -5.48 11.17 -20.64
C THR A 317 -4.86 9.88 -20.12
N GLY A 318 -5.59 9.03 -19.40
CA GLY A 318 -5.03 7.82 -18.78
C GLY A 318 -4.01 8.11 -17.67
N TYR A 319 -4.14 9.27 -16.99
CA TYR A 319 -3.27 9.61 -15.86
C TYR A 319 -3.96 9.20 -14.56
N PHE A 320 -3.37 8.24 -13.85
CA PHE A 320 -3.89 7.76 -12.57
C PHE A 320 -3.48 8.69 -11.42
N GLY A 321 -4.44 9.19 -10.64
CA GLY A 321 -4.12 10.04 -9.50
C GLY A 321 -5.30 10.33 -8.56
N ARG A 322 -4.98 10.63 -7.31
CA ARG A 322 -5.97 10.71 -6.21
C ARG A 322 -5.99 12.11 -5.61
N GLN A 323 -7.16 12.75 -5.59
CA GLN A 323 -7.42 13.99 -4.84
C GLN A 323 -7.71 13.69 -3.35
N GLY A 324 -7.63 14.71 -2.49
CA GLY A 324 -7.83 14.58 -1.03
C GLY A 324 -6.69 13.83 -0.33
N SER A 325 -6.99 13.08 0.72
CA SER A 325 -6.06 12.13 1.36
C SER A 325 -6.59 10.69 1.32
N ILE A 326 -5.73 9.70 1.58
CA ILE A 326 -6.18 8.31 1.79
C ILE A 326 -7.11 8.22 3.00
N TYR A 327 -6.86 8.98 4.07
CA TYR A 327 -7.74 9.04 5.23
C TYR A 327 -9.19 9.42 4.86
N ASP A 328 -9.37 10.45 4.02
CA ASP A 328 -10.70 10.89 3.60
C ASP A 328 -11.38 9.85 2.69
N LEU A 329 -10.63 9.29 1.75
CA LEU A 329 -11.09 8.26 0.82
C LEU A 329 -11.56 6.98 1.54
N LEU A 330 -10.79 6.52 2.54
CA LEU A 330 -11.16 5.39 3.39
C LEU A 330 -12.34 5.72 4.31
N SER A 331 -12.42 6.95 4.83
CA SER A 331 -13.55 7.40 5.68
C SER A 331 -14.87 7.45 4.91
N ASP A 332 -14.86 7.98 3.68
CA ASP A 332 -16.05 7.99 2.81
C ASP A 332 -16.44 6.56 2.37
N ALA A 333 -15.46 5.68 2.15
CA ALA A 333 -15.72 4.26 1.89
C ALA A 333 -16.38 3.56 3.09
N GLU A 334 -15.91 3.80 4.33
CA GLU A 334 -16.50 3.22 5.54
C GLU A 334 -17.93 3.72 5.79
N LEU A 335 -18.19 5.00 5.49
CA LEU A 335 -19.53 5.61 5.49
C LEU A 335 -20.45 5.00 4.43
N LYS A 336 -19.91 4.66 3.25
CA LYS A 336 -20.57 3.85 2.21
C LYS A 336 -20.56 2.35 2.52
N THR A 337 -20.47 1.99 3.80
CA THR A 337 -20.50 0.63 4.36
C THR A 337 -19.37 -0.32 3.97
N ALA A 338 -18.37 0.11 3.19
CA ALA A 338 -17.25 -0.74 2.81
C ALA A 338 -16.40 -1.17 4.01
N ARG A 339 -15.90 -2.41 3.98
CA ARG A 339 -15.11 -3.00 5.08
C ARG A 339 -13.78 -3.62 4.62
N ILE A 340 -13.62 -3.82 3.33
CA ILE A 340 -12.34 -3.99 2.65
C ILE A 340 -12.20 -2.82 1.67
N ALA A 341 -11.00 -2.23 1.55
CA ALA A 341 -10.67 -1.25 0.52
C ALA A 341 -9.50 -1.74 -0.31
N VAL A 342 -9.70 -1.84 -1.62
CA VAL A 342 -8.77 -2.44 -2.58
C VAL A 342 -8.02 -1.35 -3.31
N HIS A 343 -6.71 -1.34 -3.12
CA HIS A 343 -5.77 -0.41 -3.74
C HIS A 343 -4.75 -1.23 -4.52
N ALA A 344 -5.10 -1.61 -5.74
CA ALA A 344 -4.24 -2.36 -6.64
C ALA A 344 -3.21 -1.44 -7.34
N TRP A 345 -2.65 -0.49 -6.59
CA TRP A 345 -1.72 0.55 -7.01
C TRP A 345 -0.81 0.97 -5.86
N GLY A 346 0.31 1.59 -6.22
CA GLY A 346 1.24 2.18 -5.28
C GLY A 346 2.15 3.20 -5.97
N SER A 347 3.01 3.86 -5.20
CA SER A 347 3.99 4.82 -5.68
C SER A 347 4.96 4.16 -6.65
N ASN A 348 5.09 4.74 -7.85
CA ASN A 348 6.08 4.36 -8.87
C ASN A 348 7.52 4.78 -8.52
N GLY A 349 7.77 5.15 -7.26
CA GLY A 349 9.02 5.57 -6.65
C GLY A 349 8.91 5.49 -5.12
N ASN A 350 9.89 6.02 -4.38
CA ASN A 350 9.97 5.95 -2.91
C ASN A 350 9.76 4.53 -2.33
N PHE A 351 10.26 3.52 -3.05
CA PHE A 351 10.12 2.12 -2.66
C PHE A 351 10.75 1.85 -1.29
N GLY A 352 10.00 1.17 -0.42
CA GLY A 352 10.39 0.83 0.94
C GLY A 352 10.31 1.96 1.98
N PHE A 353 10.07 3.22 1.58
CA PHE A 353 9.91 4.36 2.50
C PHE A 353 8.52 4.41 3.15
N TYR A 354 8.40 5.15 4.26
CA TYR A 354 7.14 5.38 4.97
C TYR A 354 6.56 6.76 4.58
N THR A 355 5.94 6.84 3.40
CA THR A 355 5.44 8.11 2.86
C THR A 355 4.26 8.69 3.66
N ALA A 356 3.93 9.96 3.40
CA ALA A 356 2.75 10.59 4.00
C ALA A 356 1.43 9.88 3.65
N ASP A 357 1.32 9.27 2.46
CA ASP A 357 0.18 8.43 2.09
C ASP A 357 0.14 7.14 2.94
N SER A 358 1.30 6.53 3.23
CA SER A 358 1.42 5.43 4.20
C SER A 358 1.04 5.87 5.63
N ARG A 359 1.40 7.10 6.02
CA ARG A 359 0.99 7.74 7.29
C ARG A 359 -0.52 8.03 7.33
N SER A 360 -1.11 8.43 6.22
CA SER A 360 -2.55 8.70 6.07
C SER A 360 -3.36 7.41 6.24
N ALA A 361 -2.90 6.31 5.64
CA ALA A 361 -3.47 4.98 5.86
C ALA A 361 -3.29 4.48 7.30
N ASP A 362 -2.09 4.65 7.90
CA ASP A 362 -1.84 4.27 9.29
C ASP A 362 -2.69 5.06 10.29
N GLN A 363 -2.84 6.39 10.09
CA GLN A 363 -3.71 7.26 10.89
C GLN A 363 -5.18 6.87 10.73
N TYR A 364 -5.61 6.50 9.52
CA TYR A 364 -6.98 6.03 9.30
C TYR A 364 -7.28 4.76 10.10
N VAL A 365 -6.44 3.72 9.99
CA VAL A 365 -6.67 2.45 10.70
C VAL A 365 -6.43 2.58 12.22
N SER A 366 -5.63 3.55 12.65
CA SER A 366 -5.48 3.90 14.07
C SER A 366 -6.74 4.56 14.65
N ASN A 367 -7.47 5.34 13.85
CA ASN A 367 -8.69 6.03 14.28
C ASN A 367 -9.96 5.18 14.08
N ASN A 368 -10.01 4.37 13.02
CA ASN A 368 -11.19 3.65 12.55
C ASN A 368 -10.88 2.15 12.42
N GLN A 369 -11.61 1.31 13.16
CA GLN A 369 -11.20 -0.09 13.38
C GLN A 369 -11.81 -1.10 12.41
N TYR A 370 -12.77 -0.75 11.55
CA TYR A 370 -13.64 -1.74 10.87
C TYR A 370 -13.49 -1.84 9.35
N LEU A 371 -12.66 -1.00 8.73
CA LEU A 371 -12.30 -1.09 7.32
C LEU A 371 -10.81 -1.46 7.20
N LEU A 372 -10.51 -2.53 6.45
CA LEU A 372 -9.14 -2.97 6.15
C LEU A 372 -8.69 -2.44 4.78
N PRO A 373 -7.70 -1.55 4.70
CA PRO A 373 -7.04 -1.20 3.44
C PRO A 373 -6.10 -2.33 3.04
N VAL A 374 -6.19 -2.73 1.77
CA VAL A 374 -5.34 -3.76 1.15
C VAL A 374 -4.63 -3.13 -0.04
N PHE A 375 -3.29 -3.14 0.00
CA PHE A 375 -2.43 -2.48 -0.99
C PHE A 375 -1.53 -3.47 -1.72
N SER A 376 -1.30 -3.21 -3.01
CA SER A 376 -0.22 -3.88 -3.73
C SER A 376 1.15 -3.40 -3.26
N VAL A 377 2.16 -4.26 -3.35
CA VAL A 377 3.56 -3.89 -3.06
C VAL A 377 4.37 -3.49 -4.29
N GLY A 378 3.74 -3.46 -5.46
CA GLY A 378 4.35 -3.18 -6.76
C GLY A 378 5.24 -4.33 -7.25
N ASP A 379 5.58 -4.31 -8.53
CA ASP A 379 6.27 -5.45 -9.17
C ASP A 379 7.73 -5.09 -9.51
N ASN A 380 8.44 -4.56 -8.51
CA ASN A 380 9.83 -4.15 -8.65
C ASN A 380 10.82 -5.17 -8.05
N GLY A 381 10.41 -6.43 -7.83
CA GLY A 381 11.21 -7.51 -7.21
C GLY A 381 12.52 -7.83 -7.93
N ALA A 382 12.55 -7.70 -9.26
CA ALA A 382 13.78 -7.81 -10.06
C ALA A 382 14.82 -6.70 -9.73
N SER A 383 14.42 -5.63 -9.02
CA SER A 383 15.30 -4.58 -8.50
C SER A 383 15.83 -4.87 -7.09
N GLY A 384 15.55 -6.05 -6.53
CA GLY A 384 16.08 -6.54 -5.27
C GLY A 384 15.17 -6.31 -4.05
N ALA A 385 15.79 -6.32 -2.86
CA ALA A 385 15.13 -6.08 -1.58
C ALA A 385 14.64 -4.63 -1.41
N SER A 386 13.69 -4.44 -0.48
CA SER A 386 13.10 -3.15 -0.14
C SER A 386 12.48 -2.39 -1.31
N LYS A 387 11.70 -3.11 -2.13
CA LYS A 387 11.01 -2.56 -3.30
C LYS A 387 9.50 -2.38 -3.14
N VAL A 388 8.98 -2.68 -1.95
CA VAL A 388 7.58 -2.49 -1.55
C VAL A 388 7.12 -1.04 -1.81
N THR A 389 6.09 -0.85 -2.63
CA THR A 389 5.50 0.47 -2.89
C THR A 389 4.73 0.98 -1.67
N ALA A 390 4.79 2.30 -1.43
CA ALA A 390 3.77 2.95 -0.62
C ALA A 390 2.45 2.99 -1.41
N PRO A 391 1.26 3.01 -0.78
CA PRO A 391 1.00 2.99 0.65
C PRO A 391 1.11 1.59 1.30
N GLY A 392 1.44 0.53 0.54
CA GLY A 392 1.66 -0.83 1.05
C GLY A 392 2.75 -0.93 2.12
N THR A 393 3.69 0.02 2.16
CA THR A 393 4.67 0.20 3.25
C THR A 393 4.08 0.70 4.57
N ALA A 394 2.77 0.99 4.69
CA ALA A 394 2.12 1.35 5.96
C ALA A 394 2.07 0.17 6.96
N LYS A 395 2.03 0.43 8.27
CA LYS A 395 2.10 -0.59 9.32
C LYS A 395 0.77 -1.36 9.44
N ASN A 396 -0.33 -0.63 9.42
CA ASN A 396 -1.66 -1.10 9.82
C ASN A 396 -2.50 -1.62 8.63
N VAL A 397 -2.09 -1.32 7.39
CA VAL A 397 -2.69 -1.89 6.16
C VAL A 397 -2.24 -3.33 5.96
N LEU A 398 -3.03 -4.13 5.26
CA LEU A 398 -2.56 -5.39 4.67
C LEU A 398 -1.88 -5.07 3.34
N SER A 399 -0.70 -5.63 3.06
CA SER A 399 -0.07 -5.45 1.75
C SER A 399 0.40 -6.75 1.12
N ILE A 400 0.19 -6.86 -0.19
CA ILE A 400 0.14 -8.13 -0.91
C ILE A 400 1.18 -8.18 -2.04
N GLY A 401 2.04 -9.20 -1.98
CA GLY A 401 2.92 -9.61 -3.08
C GLY A 401 2.26 -10.57 -4.06
N SER A 402 2.85 -10.76 -5.24
CA SER A 402 2.40 -11.74 -6.24
C SER A 402 3.08 -13.08 -6.02
N SER A 403 2.31 -14.17 -6.19
CA SER A 403 2.83 -15.54 -6.27
C SER A 403 2.38 -16.24 -7.56
N ASN A 404 3.16 -17.25 -7.94
CA ASN A 404 2.99 -18.10 -9.10
C ASN A 404 3.13 -19.57 -8.67
N ASN A 405 2.08 -20.39 -8.76
CA ASN A 405 2.13 -21.85 -8.50
C ASN A 405 2.87 -22.23 -7.19
N GLY A 406 2.56 -21.56 -6.07
CA GLY A 406 3.21 -21.81 -4.78
C GLY A 406 4.65 -21.29 -4.63
N SER A 407 5.07 -20.31 -5.43
CA SER A 407 6.34 -19.58 -5.27
C SER A 407 6.10 -18.07 -5.37
N VAL A 408 6.91 -17.24 -4.68
CA VAL A 408 6.83 -15.78 -4.84
C VAL A 408 7.28 -15.39 -6.25
N SER A 409 6.49 -14.55 -6.94
CA SER A 409 6.82 -14.12 -8.30
C SER A 409 8.08 -13.25 -8.31
N ALA A 410 8.99 -13.50 -9.26
CA ALA A 410 10.23 -12.71 -9.41
C ALA A 410 9.97 -11.22 -9.72
N SER A 411 8.77 -10.92 -10.24
CA SER A 411 8.22 -9.57 -10.40
C SER A 411 7.85 -8.94 -9.06
N SER A 412 7.24 -9.67 -8.11
CA SER A 412 6.75 -9.14 -6.83
C SER A 412 7.84 -8.44 -6.04
N SER A 413 7.62 -7.18 -5.67
CA SER A 413 8.52 -6.44 -4.79
C SER A 413 8.72 -7.16 -3.45
N GLN A 414 9.98 -7.38 -3.12
CA GLN A 414 10.41 -7.96 -1.85
C GLN A 414 10.65 -6.88 -0.81
N GLY A 415 10.52 -7.27 0.45
CA GLY A 415 10.91 -6.46 1.60
C GLY A 415 12.37 -6.61 2.00
N PRO A 416 12.69 -6.36 3.29
CA PRO A 416 11.83 -5.64 4.24
C PRO A 416 11.55 -4.21 3.73
N THR A 417 10.73 -3.40 4.41
CA THR A 417 10.78 -1.94 4.16
C THR A 417 12.20 -1.41 4.37
N LEU A 418 12.53 -0.22 3.89
CA LEU A 418 13.83 0.40 4.21
C LEU A 418 13.98 0.60 5.72
N ASP A 419 12.88 0.77 6.45
CA ASP A 419 12.86 0.76 7.91
C ASP A 419 12.78 -0.63 8.58
N GLY A 420 13.11 -1.67 7.83
CA GLY A 420 13.30 -3.03 8.34
C GLY A 420 12.03 -3.72 8.83
N ARG A 421 10.83 -3.19 8.54
CA ARG A 421 9.56 -3.85 8.84
C ARG A 421 9.30 -4.96 7.82
N ILE A 422 8.71 -6.06 8.27
CA ILE A 422 8.34 -7.18 7.41
C ILE A 422 7.18 -6.73 6.51
N LYS A 423 7.44 -6.67 5.20
CA LYS A 423 6.52 -6.34 4.13
C LYS A 423 6.95 -7.10 2.85
N PRO A 424 6.07 -7.55 1.94
CA PRO A 424 4.62 -7.65 2.09
C PRO A 424 4.21 -8.40 3.37
N ASP A 425 2.96 -8.22 3.80
CA ASP A 425 2.40 -9.01 4.91
C ASP A 425 2.09 -10.44 4.45
N LEU A 426 1.68 -10.60 3.18
CA LEU A 426 1.33 -11.86 2.52
C LEU A 426 1.64 -11.81 1.03
N VAL A 427 1.70 -12.96 0.37
CA VAL A 427 1.58 -13.08 -1.09
C VAL A 427 0.25 -13.72 -1.46
N ALA A 428 -0.27 -13.41 -2.64
CA ALA A 428 -1.43 -14.07 -3.22
C ALA A 428 -1.20 -14.29 -4.73
N PRO A 429 -1.90 -15.25 -5.36
CA PRO A 429 -1.63 -15.57 -6.74
C PRO A 429 -1.99 -14.40 -7.66
N GLY A 430 -1.01 -13.97 -8.46
CA GLY A 430 -1.13 -12.85 -9.38
C GLY A 430 -0.65 -13.22 -10.78
N GLU A 431 -0.79 -14.48 -11.18
CA GLU A 431 -0.22 -15.05 -12.42
C GLU A 431 -1.21 -16.13 -12.98
N GLY A 432 -1.55 -16.10 -14.29
CA GLY A 432 -2.76 -16.60 -15.03
C GLY A 432 -4.06 -15.82 -15.66
N ILE A 433 -4.75 -14.61 -15.68
CA ILE A 433 -5.01 -13.09 -15.36
C ILE A 433 -6.20 -12.78 -16.27
N CYS A 434 -7.07 -13.76 -16.54
CA CYS A 434 -8.37 -13.54 -17.13
C CYS A 434 -9.37 -12.97 -16.12
N SER A 435 -9.68 -11.70 -16.29
CA SER A 435 -10.76 -10.96 -15.64
C SER A 435 -11.28 -9.94 -16.65
N ALA A 436 -12.34 -9.22 -16.32
CA ALA A 436 -13.03 -8.37 -17.29
C ALA A 436 -12.14 -7.31 -17.91
N ARG A 437 -12.49 -6.98 -19.15
CA ARG A 437 -11.93 -5.91 -19.95
C ARG A 437 -13.04 -4.89 -20.19
N ALA A 438 -12.82 -3.63 -19.81
CA ALA A 438 -13.78 -2.57 -20.11
C ALA A 438 -14.05 -2.45 -21.62
N GLU A 439 -15.32 -2.28 -22.01
CA GLU A 439 -15.70 -2.12 -23.43
C GLU A 439 -14.95 -0.94 -24.06
N GLU A 440 -14.88 0.19 -23.36
CA GLU A 440 -14.29 1.43 -23.85
C GLU A 440 -12.76 1.39 -23.93
N ALA A 441 -12.08 0.51 -23.18
CA ALA A 441 -10.62 0.51 -23.00
C ALA A 441 -9.86 0.56 -24.35
N LYS A 442 -9.21 1.70 -24.60
CA LYS A 442 -8.46 2.03 -25.83
C LYS A 442 -7.05 1.42 -25.83
N SER A 443 -6.45 1.30 -24.65
CA SER A 443 -5.03 1.06 -24.41
C SER A 443 -4.80 -0.20 -23.57
N VAL A 444 -5.58 -1.26 -23.83
CA VAL A 444 -5.38 -2.55 -23.17
C VAL A 444 -4.01 -3.14 -23.51
N VAL A 445 -3.38 -3.74 -22.51
CA VAL A 445 -2.11 -4.47 -22.68
C VAL A 445 -2.29 -6.00 -22.68
N GLY A 446 -3.42 -6.48 -22.16
CA GLY A 446 -3.69 -7.91 -21.96
C GLY A 446 -4.16 -8.69 -23.18
N SER A 447 -3.89 -9.99 -23.18
CA SER A 447 -4.38 -10.96 -24.18
C SER A 447 -5.86 -11.32 -23.92
N ALA A 448 -6.59 -11.85 -24.92
CA ALA A 448 -7.97 -12.30 -24.72
C ALA A 448 -8.02 -13.77 -24.30
N CYS A 449 -8.82 -14.09 -23.27
CA CYS A 449 -8.58 -15.26 -22.41
C CYS A 449 -9.81 -16.09 -22.03
N ALA A 450 -11.03 -15.57 -22.16
CA ALA A 450 -12.30 -16.25 -21.89
C ALA A 450 -13.34 -15.95 -22.99
N THR A 451 -14.52 -16.56 -22.90
CA THR A 451 -15.61 -16.35 -23.88
C THR A 451 -16.33 -15.02 -23.65
N GLY A 452 -17.25 -14.62 -24.54
CA GLY A 452 -17.94 -13.34 -24.43
C GLY A 452 -17.28 -12.20 -25.22
N THR A 453 -18.12 -11.33 -25.77
CA THR A 453 -17.73 -10.28 -26.72
C THR A 453 -18.62 -9.06 -26.54
N HIS A 454 -18.00 -7.89 -26.42
CA HIS A 454 -18.59 -6.57 -26.31
C HIS A 454 -19.30 -6.10 -27.60
N GLY A 455 -20.15 -5.07 -27.49
CA GLY A 455 -20.89 -4.52 -28.63
C GLY A 455 -19.98 -4.04 -29.78
N ASN A 456 -18.81 -3.53 -29.44
CA ASN A 456 -17.73 -3.12 -30.35
C ASN A 456 -16.83 -4.26 -30.87
N THR A 457 -17.26 -5.51 -30.69
CA THR A 457 -16.61 -6.77 -31.12
C THR A 457 -15.28 -7.14 -30.47
N ARG A 458 -14.87 -6.46 -29.38
CA ARG A 458 -13.73 -6.85 -28.53
C ARG A 458 -14.14 -7.96 -27.56
N SER A 459 -13.19 -8.77 -27.07
CA SER A 459 -13.48 -9.74 -26.00
C SER A 459 -13.88 -9.01 -24.71
N MET A 460 -14.79 -9.62 -23.94
CA MET A 460 -15.21 -9.14 -22.62
C MET A 460 -14.15 -9.33 -21.53
N TYR A 461 -13.12 -10.14 -21.77
CA TYR A 461 -12.09 -10.44 -20.77
C TYR A 461 -10.68 -10.25 -21.33
N MET A 462 -9.74 -9.87 -20.46
CA MET A 462 -8.33 -9.71 -20.79
C MET A 462 -7.38 -10.22 -19.71
N GLU A 463 -6.13 -10.42 -20.10
CA GLU A 463 -5.05 -11.01 -19.32
C GLU A 463 -4.09 -9.97 -18.71
N LEU A 464 -4.10 -9.72 -17.39
CA LEU A 464 -3.14 -8.84 -16.68
C LEU A 464 -2.54 -9.48 -15.41
N SER A 465 -1.41 -8.98 -14.89
CA SER A 465 -0.93 -9.24 -13.53
C SER A 465 -0.32 -8.00 -12.88
N GLY A 466 -0.26 -8.12 -11.57
CA GLY A 466 0.86 -7.74 -10.74
C GLY A 466 0.55 -8.21 -9.32
N THR A 467 1.29 -7.65 -8.38
CA THR A 467 0.84 -7.43 -7.00
C THR A 467 -0.52 -6.73 -6.95
N SER A 468 -0.87 -5.93 -7.96
CA SER A 468 -2.19 -5.35 -8.21
C SER A 468 -3.29 -6.42 -8.29
N GLN A 469 -3.11 -7.39 -9.17
CA GLN A 469 -4.01 -8.52 -9.37
C GLN A 469 -4.01 -9.49 -8.17
N ALA A 470 -2.85 -9.74 -7.56
CA ALA A 470 -2.77 -10.47 -6.28
C ALA A 470 -3.55 -9.75 -5.15
N THR A 471 -3.51 -8.42 -5.12
CA THR A 471 -4.26 -7.58 -4.16
C THR A 471 -5.76 -7.75 -4.31
N ALA A 472 -6.26 -7.88 -5.54
CA ALA A 472 -7.66 -8.19 -5.79
C ALA A 472 -8.06 -9.57 -5.21
N VAL A 473 -7.26 -10.60 -5.49
CA VAL A 473 -7.48 -11.97 -5.00
C VAL A 473 -7.46 -12.03 -3.46
N ALA A 474 -6.46 -11.40 -2.84
CA ALA A 474 -6.34 -11.29 -1.39
C ALA A 474 -7.46 -10.47 -0.75
N SER A 475 -7.96 -9.42 -1.43
CA SER A 475 -9.06 -8.59 -0.92
C SER A 475 -10.40 -9.32 -0.93
N GLY A 476 -10.69 -10.11 -1.96
CA GLY A 476 -11.83 -11.02 -1.93
C GLY A 476 -11.68 -12.07 -0.82
N SER A 477 -10.48 -12.61 -0.62
CA SER A 477 -10.19 -13.55 0.47
C SER A 477 -10.38 -12.91 1.85
N ALA A 478 -10.06 -11.62 1.99
CA ALA A 478 -10.31 -10.82 3.19
C ALA A 478 -11.82 -10.58 3.44
N ALA A 479 -12.62 -10.45 2.38
CA ALA A 479 -14.08 -10.38 2.50
C ALA A 479 -14.67 -11.72 2.97
N LEU A 480 -14.27 -12.86 2.38
CA LEU A 480 -14.70 -14.19 2.80
C LEU A 480 -14.28 -14.51 4.25
N ALA A 481 -13.06 -14.10 4.64
CA ALA A 481 -12.60 -14.20 6.03
C ALA A 481 -13.44 -13.32 6.99
N ARG A 482 -13.90 -12.15 6.53
CA ARG A 482 -14.77 -11.26 7.32
C ARG A 482 -16.20 -11.80 7.46
N GLU A 483 -16.74 -12.36 6.38
CA GLU A 483 -18.03 -13.07 6.34
C GLU A 483 -18.01 -14.25 7.32
N TYR A 484 -16.99 -15.10 7.25
CA TYR A 484 -16.75 -16.19 8.21
C TYR A 484 -16.72 -15.71 9.67
N LEU A 485 -15.97 -14.62 9.95
CA LEU A 485 -15.88 -14.05 11.29
C LEU A 485 -17.23 -13.52 11.80
N ARG A 486 -18.09 -12.99 10.93
CA ARG A 486 -19.46 -12.57 11.30
C ARG A 486 -20.38 -13.76 11.53
N GLU A 487 -20.49 -14.64 10.55
CA GLU A 487 -21.64 -15.53 10.41
C GLU A 487 -21.39 -16.91 11.02
N VAL A 488 -20.13 -17.37 11.01
CA VAL A 488 -19.73 -18.65 11.63
C VAL A 488 -19.06 -18.44 12.99
N ALA A 489 -18.27 -17.37 13.17
CA ALA A 489 -17.63 -17.04 14.45
C ALA A 489 -18.45 -16.07 15.35
N GLY A 490 -19.58 -15.55 14.86
CA GLY A 490 -20.50 -14.69 15.64
C GLY A 490 -19.99 -13.28 15.95
N ILE A 491 -18.87 -12.85 15.35
CA ILE A 491 -18.25 -11.54 15.61
C ILE A 491 -18.93 -10.48 14.73
N ASN A 492 -20.03 -9.91 15.25
CA ASN A 492 -20.88 -8.92 14.55
C ASN A 492 -20.14 -7.74 13.88
N LYS A 493 -18.95 -7.36 14.38
CA LYS A 493 -18.08 -6.33 13.79
C LYS A 493 -16.60 -6.75 13.90
N PRO A 494 -16.08 -7.56 12.96
CA PRO A 494 -14.66 -7.90 12.94
C PRO A 494 -13.85 -6.63 12.65
N SER A 495 -12.74 -6.42 13.38
CA SER A 495 -11.84 -5.31 13.10
C SER A 495 -10.91 -5.62 11.92
N ALA A 496 -10.42 -4.57 11.26
CA ALA A 496 -9.38 -4.66 10.24
C ALA A 496 -8.14 -5.40 10.74
N SER A 497 -7.75 -5.14 11.99
CA SER A 497 -6.65 -5.83 12.68
C SER A 497 -6.93 -7.32 12.90
N LEU A 498 -8.17 -7.71 13.19
CA LEU A 498 -8.56 -9.12 13.32
C LEU A 498 -8.55 -9.82 11.96
N ILE A 499 -9.13 -9.20 10.92
CA ILE A 499 -9.15 -9.75 9.56
C ILE A 499 -7.70 -9.94 9.06
N LYS A 500 -6.83 -8.92 9.20
CA LYS A 500 -5.40 -9.02 8.88
C LYS A 500 -4.73 -10.14 9.68
N ALA A 501 -4.99 -10.27 10.97
CA ALA A 501 -4.42 -11.33 11.80
C ALA A 501 -4.91 -12.74 11.39
N THR A 502 -6.20 -12.90 11.06
CA THR A 502 -6.77 -14.16 10.56
C THR A 502 -6.10 -14.59 9.26
N LEU A 503 -5.92 -13.67 8.30
CA LEU A 503 -5.24 -13.95 7.04
C LEU A 503 -3.77 -14.31 7.25
N VAL A 504 -3.04 -13.54 8.07
CA VAL A 504 -1.61 -13.78 8.33
C VAL A 504 -1.35 -15.07 9.10
N ASN A 505 -2.23 -15.49 10.01
CA ASN A 505 -2.10 -16.77 10.74
C ASN A 505 -2.69 -17.97 9.96
N GLY A 506 -3.48 -17.72 8.92
CA GLY A 506 -4.09 -18.74 8.06
C GLY A 506 -3.34 -19.01 6.75
N ALA A 507 -2.27 -18.27 6.47
CA ALA A 507 -1.50 -18.40 5.24
C ALA A 507 -0.60 -19.64 5.21
N GLU A 508 -0.36 -20.16 4.00
CA GLU A 508 0.61 -21.23 3.76
C GLU A 508 2.04 -20.66 3.62
N ASP A 509 2.99 -21.24 4.33
CA ASP A 509 4.40 -20.88 4.25
C ASP A 509 5.03 -21.49 2.99
N LEU A 510 5.30 -20.66 1.98
CA LEU A 510 5.94 -21.06 0.71
C LEU A 510 7.46 -21.32 0.85
N GLY A 511 8.00 -21.37 2.07
CA GLY A 511 9.38 -21.75 2.38
C GLY A 511 10.45 -20.78 1.85
N THR A 512 10.04 -19.59 1.40
CA THR A 512 10.88 -18.60 0.73
C THR A 512 10.76 -17.25 1.47
N PRO A 513 11.83 -16.75 2.10
CA PRO A 513 11.83 -15.47 2.83
C PRO A 513 11.99 -14.24 1.92
#